data_AF-A0A963XQT2-F1
#
_entry.id   AF-A0A963XQT2-F1
#
_cell.length_a   1.000
_cell.length_b   1.000
_cell.length_c   1.000
_cell.angle_alpha   90.00
_cell.angle_beta   90.00
_cell.angle_gamma   90.00
#
_symmetry.space_group_name_H-M   'P 1'
#
loop_
_entity.id
_entity.type
_entity.pdbx_description
1 polymer ?
#
loop_
_entity_poly.entity_id
_entity_poly.type
_entity_poly.pdbx_seq_one_letter_code
_entity_poly.pdbx_strand_id
1 'polypeptide(L)' 'LSGLLIGAELAAMRPFWLGQRVVIIGAGQVSAAYARALAAQGVTAECLRGDDMALAGLAMLRARMRGVAP' A
#
# COMPACT_ATOMS: atom_id res chain seq x y z
N LEU A 1 -4.99 -20.19 7.29
CA LEU A 1 -5.84 -19.84 6.14
C LEU A 1 -5.42 -18.53 5.46
N SER A 2 -5.27 -17.43 6.19
CA SER A 2 -5.00 -16.10 5.61
C SER A 2 -3.78 -16.03 4.68
N GLY A 3 -2.70 -16.78 4.96
CA GLY A 3 -1.52 -16.83 4.09
C GLY A 3 -1.78 -17.41 2.69
N LEU A 4 -2.71 -18.38 2.56
CA LEU A 4 -3.07 -18.96 1.25
C LEU A 4 -3.80 -17.94 0.37
N LEU A 5 -4.71 -17.16 0.97
CA LEU A 5 -5.46 -16.13 0.25
C LEU A 5 -4.56 -14.98 -0.20
N ILE A 6 -3.67 -14.50 0.69
CA ILE A 6 -2.69 -13.46 0.36
C ILE A 6 -1.75 -13.93 -0.77
N GLY A 7 -1.29 -15.18 -0.71
CA GLY A 7 -0.45 -15.76 -1.75
C GLY A 7 -1.17 -15.85 -3.10
N ALA A 8 -2.43 -16.29 -3.10
CA ALA A 8 -3.25 -16.36 -4.30
C ALA A 8 -3.49 -14.98 -4.93
N GLU A 9 -3.78 -13.96 -4.12
CA GLU A 9 -3.94 -12.58 -4.57
C GLU A 9 -2.65 -12.04 -5.20
N LEU A 10 -1.51 -12.17 -4.51
CA LEU A 10 -0.23 -11.68 -5.02
C LEU A 10 0.18 -12.40 -6.32
N ALA A 11 -0.06 -13.71 -6.43
CA ALA A 11 0.22 -14.47 -7.64
C ALA A 11 -0.63 -13.97 -8.82
N ALA A 12 -1.92 -13.73 -8.60
CA ALA A 12 -2.82 -13.19 -9.63
C ALA A 12 -2.43 -11.78 -10.07
N MET A 13 -1.90 -10.95 -9.15
CA MET A 13 -1.55 -9.56 -9.41
C MET A 13 -0.10 -9.35 -9.88
N ARG A 14 0.67 -10.42 -10.10
CA ARG A 14 2.10 -10.35 -10.47
C ARG A 14 2.44 -9.37 -11.61
N PRO A 15 1.63 -9.24 -12.69
CA PRO A 15 1.88 -8.24 -13.73
C PRO A 15 1.91 -6.78 -13.24
N PHE A 16 1.26 -6.49 -12.10
CA PHE A 16 1.10 -5.13 -11.56
C PHE A 16 2.14 -4.74 -10.53
N TRP A 17 3.03 -5.64 -10.11
CA TRP A 17 4.04 -5.33 -9.09
C TRP A 17 5.44 -5.90 -9.39
N LEU A 18 5.56 -6.87 -10.31
CA LEU A 18 6.87 -7.44 -10.63
C LEU A 18 7.75 -6.43 -11.37
N GLY A 19 9.00 -6.28 -10.92
CA GLY A 19 9.99 -5.39 -11.55
C GLY A 19 9.83 -3.90 -11.20
N GLN A 20 8.91 -3.55 -10.31
CA GLN A 20 8.70 -2.18 -9.86
C GLN A 20 8.82 -2.05 -8.34
N ARG A 21 9.00 -0.82 -7.88
CA ARG A 21 8.99 -0.48 -6.45
C ARG A 21 7.58 -0.67 -5.91
N VAL A 22 7.44 -1.45 -4.84
CA VAL A 22 6.14 -1.71 -4.19
C VAL A 22 6.03 -0.95 -2.88
N VAL A 23 4.90 -0.28 -2.67
CA VAL A 23 4.52 0.34 -1.40
C VAL A 23 3.19 -0.25 -0.96
N ILE A 24 3.12 -0.66 0.29
CA ILE A 24 1.89 -1.11 0.94
C ILE A 24 1.39 0.01 1.82
N ILE A 25 0.18 0.48 1.55
CA ILE A 25 -0.54 1.42 2.41
C ILE A 25 -1.62 0.63 3.12
N GLY A 26 -1.57 0.57 4.45
CA GLY A 26 -2.56 -0.19 5.20
C GLY A 26 -2.32 -0.24 6.69
N ALA A 27 -2.91 -1.23 7.34
CA ALA A 27 -2.92 -1.37 8.78
C ALA A 27 -2.02 -2.51 9.27
N GLY A 28 -1.05 -2.15 10.11
CA GLY A 28 -0.29 -3.03 11.01
C GLY A 28 -0.03 -4.45 10.49
N GLN A 29 -0.63 -5.44 11.15
CA GLN A 29 -0.35 -6.86 10.91
C GLN A 29 -0.72 -7.34 9.50
N VAL A 30 -1.72 -6.73 8.86
CA VAL A 30 -2.12 -7.09 7.49
C VAL A 30 -1.04 -6.63 6.53
N SER A 31 -0.63 -5.36 6.60
CA SER A 31 0.48 -4.84 5.78
C SER A 31 1.76 -5.64 5.97
N ALA A 32 2.09 -6.01 7.21
CA ALA A 32 3.25 -6.86 7.49
C ALA A 32 3.14 -8.26 6.86
N ALA A 33 1.94 -8.84 6.79
CA ALA A 33 1.73 -10.13 6.14
C ALA A 33 1.97 -10.06 4.62
N TYR A 34 1.47 -9.02 3.94
CA TYR A 34 1.76 -8.79 2.51
C TYR A 34 3.23 -8.50 2.27
N ALA A 35 3.87 -7.68 3.13
CA ALA A 35 5.30 -7.39 3.02
C ALA A 35 6.16 -8.66 3.12
N ARG A 36 5.84 -9.56 4.07
CA ARG A 36 6.53 -10.85 4.17
C ARG A 36 6.30 -11.73 2.95
N ALA A 37 5.08 -11.76 2.41
CA ALA A 37 4.77 -12.57 1.23
C ALA A 37 5.49 -12.06 -0.03
N LEU A 38 5.60 -10.73 -0.20
CA LEU A 38 6.41 -10.11 -1.26
C LEU A 38 7.91 -10.36 -1.06
N ALA A 39 8.40 -10.27 0.18
CA ALA A 39 9.80 -10.53 0.50
C ALA A 39 10.20 -11.98 0.18
N ALA A 40 9.29 -12.95 0.38
CA ALA A 40 9.50 -14.33 -0.03
C ALA A 40 9.65 -14.50 -1.56
N GLN A 41 9.21 -13.53 -2.34
CA GLN A 41 9.38 -13.47 -3.80
C GLN A 41 10.54 -12.54 -4.23
N GLY A 42 11.38 -12.11 -3.29
CA GLY A 42 12.52 -11.22 -3.54
C GLY A 42 12.17 -9.74 -3.68
N VAL A 43 10.92 -9.34 -3.38
CA VAL A 43 10.46 -7.95 -3.48
C VAL A 43 10.35 -7.33 -2.09
N THR A 44 11.15 -6.30 -1.82
CA THR A 44 11.02 -5.51 -0.60
C THR A 44 9.97 -4.43 -0.79
N ALA A 45 8.97 -4.38 0.08
CA ALA A 45 7.91 -3.36 0.06
C ALA A 45 8.04 -2.40 1.25
N GLU A 46 7.94 -1.10 0.98
CA GLU A 46 7.79 -0.09 2.04
C GLU A 46 6.36 -0.15 2.59
N CYS A 47 6.21 -0.05 3.92
CA CYS A 47 4.90 -0.03 4.56
C CYS A 47 4.59 1.35 5.13
N LEU A 48 3.50 1.96 4.66
CA LEU A 48 2.98 3.23 5.16
C LEU A 48 1.67 3.01 5.91
N ARG A 49 1.45 3.81 6.96
CA ARG A 49 0.22 3.78 7.74
C ARG A 49 -0.93 4.39 6.93
N GLY A 50 -2.00 3.61 6.76
CA GLY A 50 -3.17 4.05 5.98
C GLY A 50 -3.80 5.35 6.50
N ASP A 51 -3.97 5.47 7.81
CA ASP A 51 -4.60 6.63 8.44
C ASP A 51 -3.80 7.93 8.17
N ASP A 52 -2.48 7.84 8.27
CA ASP A 52 -1.58 8.98 8.04
C ASP A 52 -1.66 9.43 6.57
N MET A 53 -1.70 8.48 5.63
CA MET A 53 -1.82 8.76 4.20
C MET A 53 -3.19 9.35 3.84
N ALA A 54 -4.26 8.84 4.46
CA ALA A 54 -5.61 9.39 4.28
C ALA A 54 -5.68 10.84 4.79
N LEU A 55 -5.14 11.10 5.99
CA LEU A 55 -5.09 12.43 6.57
C LEU A 55 -4.27 13.40 5.70
N ALA A 56 -3.12 12.96 5.20
CA ALA A 56 -2.28 13.76 4.30
C ALA A 56 -3.06 14.16 3.03
N GLY A 57 -3.77 13.22 2.41
CA GLY A 57 -4.60 13.50 1.24
C GLY A 57 -5.72 14.51 1.52
N LEU A 58 -6.43 14.36 2.65
CA LEU A 58 -7.48 15.29 3.07
C LEU A 58 -6.92 16.70 3.36
N ALA A 59 -5.76 16.78 4.00
CA ALA A 59 -5.09 18.05 4.27
C ALA A 59 -4.69 18.76 2.97
N MET A 60 -4.14 18.02 1.99
CA MET A 60 -3.82 18.54 0.66
C MET A 60 -5.06 19.06 -0.06
N LEU A 61 -6.15 18.29 -0.07
CA LEU A 61 -7.41 18.70 -0.70
C LEU A 61 -7.94 19.99 -0.06
N ARG A 62 -7.97 20.06 1.27
CA ARG A 62 -8.41 21.25 2.01
C ARG A 62 -7.57 22.48 1.67
N ALA A 63 -6.26 22.34 1.59
CA ALA A 63 -5.37 23.43 1.19
C ALA A 63 -5.67 23.91 -0.23
N ARG A 64 -5.90 22.98 -1.17
CA ARG A 64 -6.27 23.30 -2.56
C ARG A 64 -7.62 24.02 -2.65
N MET A 65 -8.62 23.58 -1.88
CA MET A 65 -9.94 24.22 -1.86
C MET A 65 -9.90 25.63 -1.29
N ARG A 66 -8.96 25.91 -0.37
CA ARG A 66 -8.76 27.26 0.19
C ARG A 66 -7.93 28.18 -0.71
N GLY A 67 -7.10 27.60 -1.59
CA GLY A 67 -6.31 28.31 -2.61
C GLY A 67 -7.04 28.52 -3.94
N VAL A 68 -8.31 28.11 -4.05
CA VAL A 68 -9.22 28.50 -5.13
C VAL A 68 -10.14 29.59 -4.59
N ALA A 69 -9.62 30.81 -4.53
CA ALA A 69 -10.42 32.03 -4.55
C ALA A 69 -10.27 32.62 -5.96
N PRO A 70 -11.36 32.93 -6.68
CA PRO A 70 -11.29 33.73 -7.91
C PRO A 70 -10.76 35.15 -7.63
#